data_AF-A0A838GAJ9-F1
#
_entry.id   AF-A0A838GAJ9-F1
#
_cell.length_a   1.000
_cell.length_b   1.000
_cell.length_c   1.000
_cell.angle_alpha   90.00
_cell.angle_beta   90.00
_cell.angle_gamma   90.00
#
_symmetry.space_group_name_H-M   'P 1'
#
loop_
_entity.id
_entity.type
_entity.pdbx_description
1 polymer ?
#
loop_
_entity_poly.entity_id
_entity_poly.type
_entity_poly.pdbx_seq_one_letter_code
_entity_poly.pdbx_strand_id
1 'polypeptide(L)'
;MTGTLRQMLTCHWSARRIQRYLDADPAARLTPGEISRIEGHLATCEKCTQVAAEHRALHRALSLWSGGSAVDPRSVDRVRDFLSTISDEDSA
;
A
#
# COMPACT_ATOMS: atom_id res chain seq x y z
N MET A 1 28.92 3.08 -15.50
CA MET A 1 27.61 3.19 -16.19
C MET A 1 26.65 2.01 -15.91
N THR A 2 26.99 1.02 -15.07
CA THR A 2 26.11 -0.14 -14.76
C THR A 2 24.98 0.18 -13.77
N GLY A 3 25.14 1.20 -12.92
CA GLY A 3 24.14 1.60 -11.92
C GLY A 3 22.81 2.07 -12.52
N THR A 4 22.86 2.90 -13.57
CA THR A 4 21.66 3.48 -14.21
C THR A 4 20.78 2.42 -14.88
N LEU A 5 21.38 1.45 -15.56
CA LEU A 5 20.65 0.32 -16.17
C LEU A 5 20.00 -0.56 -15.11
N ARG A 6 20.71 -0.85 -14.00
CA ARG A 6 20.15 -1.60 -12.87
C ARG A 6 18.97 -0.85 -12.24
N GLN A 7 19.08 0.47 -12.08
CA GLN A 7 18.00 1.33 -11.56
C GLN A 7 16.76 1.30 -12.47
N MET A 8 16.95 1.36 -13.79
CA MET A 8 15.84 1.28 -14.75
C MET A 8 15.15 -0.09 -14.71
N LEU A 9 15.91 -1.17 -14.59
CA LEU A 9 15.35 -2.53 -14.48
C LEU A 9 14.58 -2.72 -13.18
N THR A 10 15.08 -2.21 -12.04
CA THR A 10 14.34 -2.26 -10.78
C THR A 10 13.07 -1.42 -10.84
N CYS A 11 13.14 -0.22 -11.42
CA CYS A 11 11.98 0.65 -11.59
C CYS A 11 10.91 0.02 -12.48
N HIS A 12 11.31 -0.54 -13.63
CA HIS A 12 10.38 -1.26 -14.51
C HIS A 12 9.77 -2.49 -13.82
N TRP A 13 10.58 -3.27 -13.11
CA TRP A 13 10.11 -4.44 -12.39
C TRP A 13 9.10 -4.08 -11.29
N SER A 14 9.38 -3.03 -10.51
CA SER A 14 8.50 -2.52 -9.45
C SER A 14 7.21 -1.95 -10.04
N ALA A 15 7.29 -1.05 -11.02
CA ALA A 15 6.13 -0.43 -11.66
C ALA A 15 5.13 -1.47 -12.18
N ARG A 16 5.63 -2.55 -12.77
CA ARG A 16 4.79 -3.64 -13.31
C ARG A 16 4.09 -4.49 -12.24
N ARG A 17 4.51 -4.37 -10.97
CA ARG A 17 4.00 -5.17 -9.84
C ARG A 17 3.28 -4.35 -8.76
N ILE A 18 3.38 -3.02 -8.79
CA ILE A 18 2.75 -2.12 -7.82
C ILE A 18 1.26 -2.41 -7.68
N GLN A 19 0.52 -2.56 -8.79
CA GLN A 19 -0.91 -2.81 -8.72
C GLN A 19 -1.24 -4.10 -7.95
N ARG A 20 -0.56 -5.21 -8.27
CA ARG A 20 -0.76 -6.48 -7.55
C ARG A 20 -0.36 -6.42 -6.08
N TYR A 21 0.69 -5.65 -5.76
CA TYR A 21 1.09 -5.38 -4.39
C TYR A 21 0.00 -4.62 -3.63
N LEU A 22 -0.59 -3.60 -4.25
CA LEU A 22 -1.62 -2.76 -3.63
C LEU A 22 -2.96 -3.48 -3.49
N ASP A 23 -3.35 -4.28 -4.49
CA ASP A 23 -4.63 -5.00 -4.48
C ASP A 23 -4.60 -6.23 -3.56
N ALA A 24 -3.43 -6.61 -3.06
CA ALA A 24 -3.21 -7.86 -2.31
C ALA A 24 -3.86 -9.07 -3.00
N ASP A 25 -3.77 -9.11 -4.34
CA ASP A 25 -4.53 -10.02 -5.19
C ASP A 25 -4.35 -11.49 -4.74
N PRO A 26 -5.42 -12.15 -4.23
CA PRO A 26 -5.33 -13.50 -3.73
C PRO A 26 -5.02 -14.52 -4.84
N ALA A 27 -5.30 -14.19 -6.11
CA ALA A 27 -4.99 -15.02 -7.27
C ALA A 27 -3.53 -14.87 -7.73
N ALA A 28 -2.81 -13.83 -7.29
CA ALA A 28 -1.44 -13.54 -7.68
C ALA A 28 -0.60 -13.04 -6.50
N ARG A 29 -0.56 -13.84 -5.42
CA ARG A 29 0.19 -13.50 -4.20
C ARG A 29 1.67 -13.26 -4.50
N LEU A 30 2.17 -12.13 -4.02
CA LEU A 30 3.60 -11.83 -4.02
C LEU A 30 4.30 -12.60 -2.90
N THR A 31 5.51 -13.05 -3.17
CA THR A 31 6.36 -13.64 -2.12
C THR A 31 6.84 -12.56 -1.15
N PRO A 32 7.20 -12.90 0.11
CA PRO A 32 7.74 -11.93 1.07
C PRO A 32 8.96 -11.17 0.53
N GLY A 33 9.86 -11.87 -0.20
CA GLY A 33 11.03 -11.23 -0.80
C GLY A 33 10.68 -10.24 -1.92
N GLU A 34 9.62 -10.49 -2.69
CA GLU A 34 9.12 -9.53 -3.67
C GLU A 34 8.50 -8.30 -3.00
N ILE A 35 7.76 -8.51 -1.90
CA ILE A 35 7.17 -7.43 -1.10
C ILE A 35 8.27 -6.51 -0.56
N SER A 36 9.26 -7.07 0.15
CA SER A 36 10.36 -6.27 0.71
C SER A 36 11.14 -5.52 -0.37
N ARG A 37 11.29 -6.12 -1.57
CA ARG A 37 11.94 -5.46 -2.70
C ARG A 37 11.14 -4.28 -3.24
N ILE A 38 9.82 -4.41 -3.34
CA ILE A 38 8.95 -3.31 -3.76
C ILE A 38 9.00 -2.18 -2.72
N GLU A 39 8.88 -2.52 -1.44
CA GLU A 39 8.91 -1.56 -0.33
C GLU A 39 10.23 -0.79 -0.29
N GLY A 40 11.36 -1.49 -0.35
CA GLY A 40 12.68 -0.86 -0.42
C GLY A 40 12.85 0.04 -1.65
N HIS A 41 12.22 -0.29 -2.78
CA HIS A 41 12.26 0.58 -3.96
C HIS A 41 11.35 1.80 -3.82
N LEU A 42 10.14 1.64 -3.27
CA LEU A 42 9.22 2.75 -3.01
C LEU A 42 9.79 3.76 -2.00
N ALA A 43 10.61 3.30 -1.05
CA ALA A 43 11.30 4.19 -0.12
C ALA A 43 12.31 5.14 -0.80
N THR A 44 12.75 4.85 -2.03
CA THR A 44 13.85 5.58 -2.69
C THR A 44 13.50 6.13 -4.07
N CYS A 45 12.43 5.66 -4.73
CA CYS A 45 12.07 6.05 -6.09
C CYS A 45 10.78 6.87 -6.13
N GLU A 46 10.92 8.19 -6.32
CA GLU A 46 9.79 9.13 -6.42
C GLU A 46 8.78 8.74 -7.50
N LYS A 47 9.25 8.33 -8.69
CA LYS A 47 8.36 7.94 -9.80
C LYS A 47 7.47 6.74 -9.44
N CYS A 48 8.02 5.71 -8.81
CA CYS A 48 7.24 4.56 -8.38
C CYS A 48 6.29 4.90 -7.23
N THR A 49 6.69 5.81 -6.33
CA THR A 49 5.84 6.31 -5.26
C THR A 49 4.65 7.09 -5.79
N GLN A 50 4.84 7.92 -6.82
CA GLN A 50 3.76 8.62 -7.51
C GLN A 50 2.77 7.63 -8.14
N VAL A 51 3.27 6.64 -8.90
CA VAL A 51 2.42 5.59 -9.50
C VAL A 51 1.61 4.86 -8.43
N ALA A 52 2.23 4.51 -7.29
CA ALA A 52 1.52 3.88 -6.19
C ALA A 52 0.45 4.80 -5.56
N ALA A 53 0.68 6.11 -5.51
CA ALA A 53 -0.30 7.08 -5.03
C ALA A 53 -1.50 7.19 -5.98
N GLU A 54 -1.27 7.21 -7.31
CA GLU A 54 -2.30 7.24 -8.35
C GLU A 54 -3.19 5.99 -8.27
N HIS A 55 -2.59 4.80 -8.15
CA HIS A 55 -3.34 3.56 -7.98
C HIS A 55 -4.21 3.55 -6.72
N ARG A 56 -3.68 4.03 -5.58
CA ARG A 56 -4.47 4.17 -4.35
C ARG A 56 -5.61 5.18 -4.50
N ALA A 57 -5.39 6.27 -5.21
CA ALA A 57 -6.44 7.26 -5.48
C ALA A 57 -7.55 6.65 -6.33
N LEU A 58 -7.20 5.91 -7.37
CA LEU A 58 -8.15 5.18 -8.22
C LEU A 58 -8.93 4.14 -7.41
N HIS A 59 -8.24 3.32 -6.61
CA HIS A 59 -8.89 2.33 -5.74
C HIS A 59 -9.92 3.00 -4.82
N ARG A 60 -9.55 4.10 -4.14
CA ARG A 60 -10.47 4.86 -3.27
C ARG A 60 -11.69 5.36 -4.03
N ALA A 61 -11.48 5.95 -5.21
CA ALA A 61 -12.58 6.45 -6.04
C ALA A 61 -13.55 5.31 -6.42
N LEU A 62 -13.02 4.14 -6.80
CA LEU A 62 -13.81 2.95 -7.12
C LEU A 62 -14.55 2.39 -5.89
N SER A 63 -13.90 2.35 -4.71
CA SER A 63 -14.52 1.86 -3.46
C SER A 63 -15.70 2.74 -3.02
N LEU A 64 -15.61 4.05 -3.25
CA LEU A 64 -16.73 4.97 -2.98
C LEU A 64 -17.89 4.73 -3.94
N TRP A 65 -17.58 4.39 -5.20
CA TRP A 65 -18.57 4.18 -6.25
C TRP A 65 -19.30 2.84 -6.13
N SER A 66 -18.64 1.81 -5.61
CA SER A 66 -19.24 0.48 -5.41
C SER A 66 -20.32 0.42 -4.33
N GLY A 67 -20.73 1.57 -3.75
CA GLY A 67 -21.74 1.63 -2.69
C GLY A 67 -21.24 0.88 -1.46
N GLY A 68 -20.26 1.47 -0.75
CA GLY A 68 -19.69 0.88 0.46
C GLY A 68 -20.78 0.39 1.41
N SER A 69 -20.62 -0.83 1.93
CA SER A 69 -21.49 -1.36 2.97
C SER A 69 -21.51 -0.40 4.16
N ALA A 70 -22.68 -0.04 4.66
CA ALA A 70 -22.78 0.87 5.80
C ALA A 70 -21.99 0.29 6.98
N VAL A 71 -20.92 0.98 7.37
CA VAL A 71 -20.11 0.57 8.52
C VAL A 71 -20.92 0.84 9.77
N ASP A 72 -21.13 -0.18 10.60
CA ASP A 72 -21.82 -0.06 11.88
C ASP A 72 -21.06 0.94 12.80
N PRO A 73 -21.69 2.03 13.27
CA PRO A 73 -21.05 3.04 14.11
C PRO A 73 -20.39 2.47 15.37
N ARG A 74 -20.98 1.43 15.99
CA ARG A 74 -20.39 0.79 17.17
C ARG A 74 -19.06 0.10 16.88
N SER A 75 -18.85 -0.31 15.64
CA SER A 75 -17.57 -0.88 15.21
C SER A 75 -16.49 0.20 15.07
N VAL A 76 -16.85 1.43 14.71
CA VAL A 76 -15.94 2.58 14.71
C VAL A 76 -15.56 2.98 16.13
N ASP A 77 -16.54 3.03 17.05
CA ASP A 77 -16.28 3.37 18.46
C ASP A 77 -15.33 2.38 19.13
N ARG A 78 -15.52 1.07 18.90
CA ARG A 78 -14.59 0.04 19.40
C ARG A 78 -13.14 0.22 18.90
N VAL A 79 -12.97 0.60 17.63
CA VAL A 79 -11.62 0.86 17.08
C VAL A 79 -11.02 2.11 17.72
N ARG A 80 -11.83 3.15 17.96
CA ARG A 80 -11.38 4.38 18.62
C ARG A 80 -10.91 4.11 20.06
N ASP A 81 -11.69 3.38 20.85
CA ASP A 81 -11.35 3.03 22.23
C ASP A 81 -10.07 2.16 22.30
N PHE A 82 -9.91 1.25 21.34
CA PHE A 82 -8.69 0.45 21.25
C PHE A 82 -7.46 1.30 20.93
N LEU A 83 -7.57 2.25 19.99
CA LEU A 83 -6.47 3.14 19.63
C LEU A 83 -6.10 4.11 20.76
N SER A 84 -7.07 4.61 21.53
CA SER A 84 -6.77 5.45 22.69
C SER A 84 -6.02 4.66 23.76
N THR A 85 -6.42 3.41 23.99
CA THR A 85 -5.73 2.53 24.96
C THR A 85 -4.25 2.33 24.59
N ILE A 86 -3.94 2.03 23.32
CA ILE A 86 -2.55 1.87 22.87
C ILE A 86 -1.77 3.19 22.99
N SER A 87 -2.40 4.32 22.63
CA SER A 87 -1.73 5.63 22.67
C SER A 87 -1.40 6.09 24.09
N ASP A 88 -2.25 5.73 25.06
CA ASP A 88 -2.04 6.00 26.47
C ASP A 88 -0.94 5.08 27.07
N GLU A 89 -0.83 3.84 26.59
CA GLU A 89 0.23 2.88 26.99
C GLU A 89 1.62 3.27 26.47
N ASP A 90 1.74 3.83 25.25
CA ASP A 90 3.02 4.30 24.70
C ASP A 90 3.52 5.61 25.36
N SER A 91 2.66 6.30 26.11
CA SER A 91 2.97 7.59 26.77
C SER A 91 3.32 7.45 28.26
N ALA A 92 3.28 6.23 28.82
CA ALA A 92 3.53 5.90 30.23
C ALA A 92 4.87 5.18 30.43
#